data_AF-A0A158PH18-F1
#
_entry.id   AF-A0A158PH18-F1
#
_cell.length_a   1.000
_cell.length_b   1.000
_cell.length_c   1.000
_cell.angle_alpha   90.00
_cell.angle_beta   90.00
_cell.angle_gamma   90.00
#
_symmetry.space_group_name_H-M   'P 1'
#
loop_
_entity.id
_entity.type
_entity.pdbx_description
1 polymer ?
#
loop_
_entity_poly.entity_id
_entity_poly.type
_entity_poly.pdbx_seq_one_letter_code
_entity_poly.pdbx_strand_id
1 'polypeptide(L)'
;MSFEIRIEINAHGHERAVSSSNAINDVKKSVSIRKKKDPPPNLCGVLDKFFDSVTELGVAGIRKLYKEQLAVYRAPDYLYKFDVVCLDHSRVVLTLESPPCTNYIHANWVRFENLDRVFIATQDLEDTNRIVPYFPPKPGGFANYGRMFVNTKKLEDEAKFLVYTLEILPDGCSNSLLVKLIKTKSDPGKSPSTTVMLKMLRVVSSAQLVSAGPVVVHCVSGVGRALTIILIDAILQRLLFSHLPVDIGVLVEMFKHLRNQRASSLQRDTQFLFVVASVVDYIGTRYPGRYRKKRDKFKEDYQNSICMPGLRRNG
;
A
#
# COMPACT_ATOMS: atom_id res chain seq x y z
N MET A 1 13.97 -11.16 9.64
CA MET A 1 12.81 -10.23 9.62
C MET A 1 11.78 -10.75 8.64
N SER A 2 10.62 -11.14 9.15
CA SER A 2 9.44 -11.50 8.36
C SER A 2 8.96 -10.28 7.56
N PHE A 3 8.59 -10.54 6.32
CA PHE A 3 8.06 -9.54 5.41
C PHE A 3 6.54 -9.62 5.49
N GLU A 4 5.94 -8.58 6.06
CA GLU A 4 4.50 -8.53 6.18
C GLU A 4 3.97 -7.14 5.82
N ILE A 5 2.91 -7.16 5.04
CA ILE A 5 2.05 -6.02 4.75
C ILE A 5 0.66 -6.48 5.14
N ARG A 6 0.03 -5.73 6.04
CA ARG A 6 -1.36 -5.93 6.42
C ARG A 6 -2.16 -4.72 5.97
N ILE A 7 -3.27 -4.97 5.29
CA ILE A 7 -4.22 -3.95 4.87
C ILE A 7 -5.55 -4.27 5.54
N GLU A 8 -6.07 -3.35 6.33
CA GLU A 8 -7.35 -3.49 7.03
C GLU A 8 -8.39 -2.55 6.43
N ILE A 9 -9.56 -3.11 6.13
CA ILE A 9 -10.66 -2.40 5.48
C ILE A 9 -11.94 -2.67 6.25
N ASN A 10 -12.63 -1.61 6.66
CA ASN A 10 -13.93 -1.70 7.34
C ASN A 10 -15.06 -1.94 6.31
N ALA A 11 -15.72 -3.09 6.40
CA ALA A 11 -16.90 -3.43 5.61
C ALA A 11 -18.17 -3.15 6.43
N HIS A 12 -18.93 -2.12 6.06
CA HIS A 12 -20.21 -1.83 6.70
C HIS A 12 -21.34 -2.73 6.19
N GLY A 13 -22.05 -3.38 7.11
CA GLY A 13 -23.52 -3.42 7.18
C GLY A 13 -24.36 -4.00 6.04
N HIS A 14 -23.80 -4.60 4.99
CA HIS A 14 -24.59 -5.35 4.02
C HIS A 14 -24.18 -6.82 3.95
N GLU A 15 -25.01 -7.68 4.57
CA GLU A 15 -25.09 -9.12 4.31
C GLU A 15 -25.58 -9.42 2.88
N ARG A 16 -24.92 -8.86 1.87
CA ARG A 16 -24.72 -9.64 0.65
C ARG A 16 -23.32 -10.17 0.77
N ALA A 17 -23.24 -11.47 1.09
CA ALA A 17 -22.06 -12.27 0.86
C ALA A 17 -21.74 -12.25 -0.65
N VAL A 18 -21.24 -11.12 -1.16
CA VAL A 18 -20.42 -11.12 -2.35
C VAL A 18 -19.14 -11.75 -1.87
N SER A 19 -19.08 -13.07 -2.08
CA SER A 19 -17.87 -13.82 -1.88
C SER A 19 -16.74 -13.03 -2.53
N SER A 20 -15.64 -12.86 -1.80
CA SER A 20 -14.34 -12.53 -2.40
C SER A 20 -14.14 -13.24 -3.73
N SER A 21 -14.65 -14.47 -3.89
CA SER A 21 -14.77 -15.21 -5.14
C SER A 21 -15.34 -14.41 -6.31
N ASN A 22 -16.31 -13.52 -6.14
CA ASN A 22 -16.88 -12.72 -7.24
C ASN A 22 -15.96 -11.57 -7.68
N ALA A 23 -15.39 -10.81 -6.74
CA ALA A 23 -14.34 -9.83 -7.06
C ALA A 23 -13.07 -10.52 -7.63
N ILE A 24 -12.79 -11.74 -7.18
CA ILE A 24 -11.69 -12.60 -7.64
C ILE A 24 -12.03 -13.32 -8.96
N ASN A 25 -13.30 -13.59 -9.28
CA ASN A 25 -13.73 -14.17 -10.56
C ASN A 25 -13.68 -13.12 -11.67
N ASP A 26 -13.98 -11.86 -11.36
CA ASP A 26 -13.63 -10.73 -12.23
C ASP A 26 -12.11 -10.63 -12.43
N VAL A 27 -11.31 -11.01 -11.42
CA VAL A 27 -9.85 -11.14 -11.55
C VAL A 27 -9.46 -12.32 -12.45
N LYS A 28 -10.09 -13.51 -12.36
CA LYS A 28 -9.85 -14.65 -13.27
C LYS A 28 -10.21 -14.30 -14.72
N LYS A 29 -11.32 -13.59 -14.96
CA LYS A 29 -11.65 -13.01 -16.28
C LYS A 29 -10.64 -11.96 -16.75
N SER A 30 -9.94 -11.28 -15.82
CA SER A 30 -8.95 -10.25 -16.16
C SER A 30 -7.55 -10.77 -16.50
N VAL A 31 -7.23 -12.01 -16.14
CA VAL A 31 -5.92 -12.66 -16.31
C VAL A 31 -5.93 -13.69 -17.45
N SER A 32 -7.04 -13.84 -18.18
CA SER A 32 -6.94 -14.35 -19.56
C SER A 32 -6.07 -13.38 -20.36
N ILE A 33 -5.26 -13.89 -21.29
CA ILE A 33 -4.43 -13.09 -22.20
C ILE A 33 -5.35 -12.05 -22.87
N ARG A 34 -5.39 -10.84 -22.31
CA ARG A 34 -6.29 -9.79 -22.82
C ARG A 34 -5.78 -9.39 -24.19
N LYS A 35 -6.57 -9.78 -25.20
CA LYS A 35 -6.49 -9.28 -26.58
C LYS A 35 -6.24 -7.77 -26.52
N LYS A 36 -5.30 -7.31 -27.36
CA LYS A 36 -4.84 -5.92 -27.57
C LYS A 36 -5.88 -4.89 -27.10
N LYS A 37 -5.76 -4.45 -25.83
CA LYS A 37 -6.68 -3.50 -25.19
C LYS A 37 -5.99 -2.15 -25.08
N ASP A 38 -6.60 -1.13 -25.65
CA ASP A 38 -6.13 0.26 -25.61
C ASP A 38 -6.84 1.06 -24.50
N PRO A 39 -6.23 2.14 -24.00
CA PRO A 39 -6.89 3.04 -23.07
C PRO A 39 -8.02 3.82 -23.76
N PRO A 40 -9.07 4.23 -23.02
CA PRO A 40 -10.04 5.21 -23.52
C PRO A 40 -9.35 6.50 -24.01
N PRO A 41 -9.90 7.22 -25.02
CA PRO A 41 -9.26 8.40 -25.60
C PRO A 41 -8.90 9.49 -24.58
N ASN A 42 -9.80 9.77 -23.64
CA ASN A 42 -9.61 10.76 -22.57
C ASN A 42 -8.48 10.39 -21.59
N LEU A 43 -8.21 9.09 -21.44
CA LEU A 43 -7.14 8.58 -20.57
C LEU A 43 -5.79 8.50 -21.31
N CYS A 44 -5.82 8.45 -22.64
CA CYS A 44 -4.65 8.20 -23.47
C CYS A 44 -3.54 9.25 -23.25
N GLY A 45 -3.87 10.54 -23.39
CA GLY A 45 -2.90 11.62 -23.22
C GLY A 45 -2.35 11.73 -21.79
N VAL A 46 -3.16 11.37 -20.79
CA VAL A 46 -2.76 11.35 -19.37
C VAL A 46 -1.70 10.28 -19.12
N LEU A 47 -1.94 9.06 -19.62
CA LEU A 47 -1.02 7.94 -19.48
C LEU A 47 0.22 8.09 -20.35
N ASP A 48 0.09 8.69 -21.54
CA ASP A 48 1.23 8.99 -22.41
C ASP A 48 2.23 9.90 -21.71
N LYS A 49 1.78 11.02 -21.11
CA LYS A 49 2.64 11.92 -20.32
C LYS A 49 3.42 11.21 -19.22
N PHE A 50 2.75 10.31 -18.49
CA PHE A 50 3.42 9.50 -17.45
C PHE A 50 4.48 8.57 -18.06
N PHE A 51 4.13 7.83 -19.11
CA PHE A 51 5.07 6.91 -19.75
C PHE A 51 6.25 7.62 -20.41
N ASP A 52 6.02 8.77 -21.04
CA ASP A 52 7.07 9.55 -21.69
C ASP A 52 8.06 10.07 -20.64
N SER A 53 7.56 10.66 -19.55
CA SER A 53 8.37 11.10 -18.40
C SER A 53 9.21 9.96 -17.80
N VAL A 54 8.60 8.79 -17.56
CA VAL A 54 9.28 7.62 -16.99
C VAL A 54 10.29 7.02 -17.97
N THR A 55 9.99 7.02 -19.26
CA THR A 55 10.89 6.46 -20.29
C THR A 55 12.09 7.38 -20.53
N GLU A 56 11.87 8.69 -20.55
CA GLU A 56 12.92 9.71 -20.69
C GLU A 56 13.92 9.64 -19.55
N LEU A 57 13.44 9.55 -18.31
CA LEU A 57 14.29 9.47 -17.13
C LEU A 57 14.97 8.09 -16.98
N GLY A 58 14.25 7.03 -17.32
CA GLY A 58 14.72 5.65 -17.21
C GLY A 58 15.03 5.21 -15.78
N VAL A 59 15.44 3.94 -15.61
CA VAL A 59 15.73 3.36 -14.29
C VAL A 59 16.87 4.11 -13.57
N ALA A 60 17.95 4.43 -14.30
CA ALA A 60 19.09 5.14 -13.74
C ALA A 60 18.72 6.57 -13.29
N GLY A 61 17.97 7.31 -14.11
CA GLY A 61 17.53 8.66 -13.77
C GLY A 61 16.56 8.67 -12.59
N ILE A 62 15.65 7.70 -12.48
CA ILE A 62 14.74 7.59 -11.32
C ILE A 62 15.53 7.36 -10.02
N ARG A 63 16.55 6.50 -10.06
CA ARG A 63 17.43 6.29 -8.89
C ARG A 63 18.24 7.53 -8.56
N LYS A 64 18.75 8.24 -9.56
CA LYS A 64 19.48 9.50 -9.41
C LYS A 64 18.58 10.58 -8.79
N LEU A 65 17.37 10.77 -9.32
CA LEU A 65 16.33 11.64 -8.78
C LEU A 65 16.08 11.37 -7.30
N TYR A 66 15.92 10.09 -6.94
CA TYR A 66 15.74 9.72 -5.54
C TYR A 66 16.95 10.14 -4.70
N LYS A 67 18.16 9.78 -5.10
CA LYS A 67 19.38 10.05 -4.33
C LYS A 67 19.63 11.54 -4.13
N GLU A 68 19.41 12.34 -5.16
CA GLU A 68 19.78 13.76 -5.18
C GLU A 68 18.70 14.67 -4.59
N GLN A 69 17.42 14.35 -4.78
CA GLN A 69 16.32 15.24 -4.38
C GLN A 69 15.47 14.66 -3.25
N LEU A 70 15.18 13.36 -3.30
CA LEU A 70 14.19 12.76 -2.41
C LEU A 70 14.82 12.23 -1.13
N ALA A 71 16.01 11.63 -1.17
CA ALA A 71 16.65 11.02 -0.02
C ALA A 71 16.96 12.05 1.09
N VAL A 72 17.29 13.27 0.69
CA VAL A 72 17.63 14.39 1.57
C VAL A 72 16.40 15.10 2.14
N TYR A 73 15.22 14.97 1.50
CA TYR A 73 14.01 15.64 1.97
C TYR A 73 13.57 15.17 3.36
N ARG A 74 13.29 16.11 4.26
CA ARG A 74 12.79 15.88 5.62
C ARG A 74 11.53 16.69 5.85
N ALA A 75 10.67 16.18 6.72
CA ALA A 75 9.30 16.64 6.89
C ALA A 75 8.95 16.75 8.38
N PRO A 76 8.41 17.89 8.86
CA PRO A 76 8.78 19.27 8.56
C PRO A 76 10.18 19.62 9.13
N ASP A 77 10.84 20.57 8.46
CA ASP A 77 12.29 20.77 8.29
C ASP A 77 13.20 21.01 9.54
N TYR A 78 12.74 20.94 10.79
CA TYR A 78 13.63 21.29 11.93
C TYR A 78 13.35 20.65 13.30
N LEU A 79 12.24 19.93 13.50
CA LEU A 79 11.84 19.51 14.86
C LEU A 79 12.43 18.17 15.33
N TYR A 80 12.80 17.26 14.44
CA TYR A 80 12.93 15.85 14.79
C TYR A 80 14.31 15.26 14.46
N LYS A 81 15.03 14.80 15.50
CA LYS A 81 16.41 14.26 15.43
C LYS A 81 16.49 12.73 15.20
N PHE A 82 15.37 12.02 15.19
CA PHE A 82 15.32 10.55 15.14
C PHE A 82 14.86 10.01 13.77
N ASP A 83 15.25 8.78 13.44
CA ASP A 83 15.10 8.18 12.09
C ASP A 83 13.67 7.83 11.68
N VAL A 84 12.77 7.52 12.61
CA VAL A 84 11.34 7.26 12.35
C VAL A 84 10.53 7.95 13.44
N VAL A 85 9.84 9.03 13.08
CA VAL A 85 9.06 9.84 14.02
C VAL A 85 7.59 9.83 13.62
N CYS A 86 6.72 9.79 14.63
CA CYS A 86 5.30 10.03 14.45
C CYS A 86 5.05 11.54 14.48
N LEU A 87 4.72 12.13 13.33
CA LEU A 87 4.50 13.57 13.21
C LEU A 87 3.24 14.00 13.97
N ASP A 88 3.35 14.98 14.86
CA ASP A 88 2.23 15.36 15.74
C ASP A 88 1.01 15.87 14.98
N HIS A 89 1.21 16.68 13.93
CA HIS A 89 0.10 17.30 13.19
C HIS A 89 -0.77 16.28 12.42
N SER A 90 -0.26 15.07 12.17
CA SER A 90 -0.97 14.02 11.42
C SER A 90 -1.12 12.73 12.22
N ARG A 91 -0.71 12.69 13.49
CA ARG A 91 -0.80 11.48 14.29
C ARG A 91 -2.25 11.09 14.54
N VAL A 92 -2.50 9.80 14.64
CA VAL A 92 -3.77 9.28 15.13
C VAL A 92 -3.81 9.52 16.65
N VAL A 93 -4.91 10.08 17.13
CA VAL A 93 -5.14 10.33 18.56
C VAL A 93 -6.17 9.33 19.05
N LEU A 94 -5.80 8.51 20.04
CA LEU A 94 -6.73 7.57 20.67
C LEU A 94 -7.69 8.33 21.58
N THR A 95 -8.98 8.02 21.49
CA THR A 95 -10.05 8.73 22.22
C THR A 95 -10.74 7.88 23.29
N LEU A 96 -10.52 6.56 23.30
CA LEU A 96 -11.03 5.64 24.31
C LEU A 96 -9.88 5.12 25.17
N GLU A 97 -9.74 5.66 26.39
CA GLU A 97 -9.43 4.96 27.66
C GLU A 97 -9.19 5.94 28.81
N SER A 98 -9.59 5.51 30.02
CA SER A 98 -9.47 6.19 31.32
C SER A 98 -8.04 6.07 31.86
N PRO A 99 -7.53 7.02 32.68
CA PRO A 99 -6.17 6.98 33.24
C PRO A 99 -5.80 5.60 33.81
N PRO A 100 -4.53 5.13 33.64
CA PRO A 100 -3.33 5.90 33.29
C PRO A 100 -2.88 5.82 31.80
N CYS A 101 -3.75 5.42 30.86
CA CYS A 101 -3.35 5.21 29.46
C CYS A 101 -3.07 6.54 28.69
N THR A 102 -2.12 6.50 27.75
CA THR A 102 -1.80 7.66 26.87
C THR A 102 -2.71 7.70 25.64
N ASN A 103 -2.90 8.88 25.03
CA ASN A 103 -3.64 9.03 23.75
C ASN A 103 -2.78 8.73 22.51
N TYR A 104 -1.60 8.13 22.71
CA TYR A 104 -0.58 7.98 21.68
C TYR A 104 -0.62 6.58 21.05
N ILE A 105 -0.55 6.57 19.72
CA ILE A 105 -0.22 5.40 18.92
C ILE A 105 0.72 5.87 17.80
N HIS A 106 1.73 5.08 17.43
CA HIS A 106 2.70 5.44 16.39
C HIS A 106 2.11 5.27 14.96
N ALA A 107 1.02 5.99 14.68
CA ALA A 107 0.27 5.95 13.45
C ALA A 107 0.00 7.37 12.93
N ASN A 108 0.03 7.57 11.61
CA ASN A 108 -0.33 8.85 11.01
C ASN A 108 -1.41 8.69 9.95
N TRP A 109 -2.30 9.68 9.87
CA TRP A 109 -3.22 9.86 8.76
C TRP A 109 -2.44 10.22 7.50
N VAL A 110 -2.81 9.61 6.38
CA VAL A 110 -2.25 9.91 5.05
C VAL A 110 -3.38 10.12 4.05
N ARG A 111 -3.38 11.28 3.39
CA ARG A 111 -4.38 11.72 2.42
C ARG A 111 -3.70 12.39 1.23
N PHE A 112 -4.34 12.32 0.07
CA PHE A 112 -3.90 13.00 -1.15
C PHE A 112 -5.04 13.87 -1.67
N GLU A 113 -4.71 15.05 -2.17
CA GLU A 113 -5.72 15.97 -2.70
C GLU A 113 -6.48 15.34 -3.87
N ASN A 114 -7.79 15.59 -3.92
CA ASN A 114 -8.71 15.10 -4.94
C ASN A 114 -8.80 13.55 -5.03
N LEU A 115 -8.38 12.84 -3.98
CA LEU A 115 -8.56 11.39 -3.83
C LEU A 115 -9.41 11.11 -2.58
N ASP A 116 -10.51 10.37 -2.74
CA ASP A 116 -11.44 10.06 -1.63
C ASP A 116 -10.84 9.09 -0.60
N ARG A 117 -9.83 8.31 -0.99
CA ARG A 117 -9.27 7.26 -0.15
C ARG A 117 -8.37 7.85 0.93
N VAL A 118 -8.76 7.62 2.18
CA VAL A 118 -7.97 7.97 3.38
C VAL A 118 -7.25 6.74 3.91
N PHE A 119 -6.00 6.93 4.34
CA PHE A 119 -5.19 5.88 4.93
C PHE A 119 -4.75 6.21 6.35
N ILE A 120 -4.47 5.16 7.13
CA ILE A 120 -3.66 5.23 8.34
C ILE A 120 -2.41 4.37 8.11
N ALA A 121 -1.24 4.97 8.24
CA ALA A 121 0.03 4.26 8.19
C ALA A 121 0.59 4.07 9.60
N THR A 122 0.85 2.83 9.99
CA THR A 122 1.35 2.50 11.34
C THR A 122 2.48 1.46 11.29
N GLN A 123 3.21 1.34 12.40
CA GLN A 123 4.17 0.26 12.62
C GLN A 123 3.46 -1.04 13.05
N ASP A 124 4.17 -2.16 12.99
CA ASP A 124 3.69 -3.42 13.58
C ASP A 124 3.81 -3.38 15.11
N LEU A 125 3.11 -4.27 15.80
CA LEU A 125 3.22 -4.38 17.26
C LEU A 125 4.47 -5.19 17.62
N GLU A 126 5.44 -4.54 18.27
CA GLU A 126 6.68 -5.17 18.72
C GLU A 126 6.72 -5.24 20.26
N ASP A 127 7.01 -6.43 20.79
CA ASP A 127 7.44 -6.64 22.19
C ASP A 127 8.80 -7.33 22.16
N THR A 128 9.81 -6.71 22.80
CA THR A 128 11.12 -7.31 23.10
C THR A 128 11.68 -8.15 21.93
N ASN A 129 11.72 -7.58 20.72
CA ASN A 129 12.18 -8.17 19.45
C ASN A 129 11.28 -9.22 18.77
N ARG A 130 9.98 -9.31 19.12
CA ARG A 130 9.03 -10.22 18.48
C ARG A 130 7.79 -9.48 17.98
N ILE A 131 7.33 -9.86 16.80
CA ILE A 131 6.03 -9.42 16.29
C ILE A 131 4.94 -10.11 17.10
N VAL A 132 4.12 -9.32 17.80
CA VAL A 132 3.03 -9.82 18.63
C VAL A 132 1.78 -10.03 17.75
N PRO A 133 1.14 -11.22 17.78
CA PRO A 133 -0.14 -11.40 17.13
C PRO A 133 -1.21 -10.51 17.76
N TYR A 134 -1.70 -9.51 17.02
CA TYR A 134 -2.74 -8.59 17.48
C TYR A 134 -4.17 -9.04 17.10
N PHE A 135 -4.32 -10.24 16.53
CA PHE A 135 -5.60 -10.87 16.26
C PHE A 135 -5.47 -12.41 16.33
N PRO A 136 -6.56 -13.16 16.60
CA PRO A 136 -6.54 -14.62 16.63
C PRO A 136 -6.47 -15.20 15.20
N PRO A 137 -5.39 -15.88 14.78
CA PRO A 137 -5.19 -16.22 13.36
C PRO A 137 -5.98 -17.44 12.86
N LYS A 138 -6.56 -18.23 13.76
CA LYS A 138 -7.30 -19.45 13.39
C LYS A 138 -8.77 -19.10 13.10
N PRO A 139 -9.38 -19.62 12.02
CA PRO A 139 -10.83 -19.54 11.83
C PRO A 139 -11.59 -20.07 13.04
N GLY A 140 -12.60 -19.32 13.51
CA GLY A 140 -13.33 -19.58 14.74
C GLY A 140 -12.59 -19.20 16.03
N GLY A 141 -11.32 -18.81 15.93
CA GLY A 141 -10.55 -18.28 17.06
C GLY A 141 -10.99 -16.86 17.41
N PHE A 142 -11.08 -16.60 18.71
CA PHE A 142 -11.45 -15.29 19.24
C PHE A 142 -10.54 -14.90 20.40
N ALA A 143 -10.43 -13.60 20.67
CA ALA A 143 -9.71 -13.04 21.80
C ALA A 143 -10.27 -11.66 22.17
N ASN A 144 -10.08 -11.25 23.42
CA ASN A 144 -10.37 -9.89 23.87
C ASN A 144 -9.08 -9.07 23.91
N TYR A 145 -9.13 -7.87 23.35
CA TYR A 145 -8.06 -6.87 23.37
C TYR A 145 -8.60 -5.60 24.02
N GLY A 146 -8.30 -5.41 25.31
CA GLY A 146 -8.95 -4.37 26.10
C GLY A 146 -10.47 -4.54 26.09
N ARG A 147 -11.19 -3.48 25.66
CA ARG A 147 -12.66 -3.47 25.54
C ARG A 147 -13.16 -3.90 24.15
N MET A 148 -12.36 -4.62 23.38
CA MET A 148 -12.77 -5.10 22.06
C MET A 148 -12.68 -6.61 21.99
N PHE A 149 -13.79 -7.25 21.66
CA PHE A 149 -13.82 -8.66 21.26
C PHE A 149 -13.46 -8.75 19.78
N VAL A 150 -12.52 -9.63 19.43
CA VAL A 150 -12.07 -9.86 18.05
C VAL A 150 -12.19 -11.34 17.73
N ASN A 151 -12.88 -11.67 16.65
CA ASN A 151 -13.14 -13.03 16.20
C ASN A 151 -12.80 -13.19 14.71
N THR A 152 -12.03 -14.23 14.38
CA THR A 152 -11.73 -14.56 12.98
C THR A 152 -12.82 -15.46 12.43
N LYS A 153 -13.78 -14.86 11.71
CA LYS A 153 -14.89 -15.57 11.05
C LYS A 153 -14.41 -16.47 9.92
N LYS A 154 -13.45 -15.98 9.13
CA LYS A 154 -13.03 -16.65 7.89
C LYS A 154 -11.58 -16.38 7.57
N LEU A 155 -10.90 -17.40 7.04
CA LEU A 155 -9.60 -17.29 6.38
C LEU A 155 -9.72 -17.80 4.95
N GLU A 156 -9.24 -17.00 4.02
CA GLU A 156 -9.11 -17.37 2.62
C GLU A 156 -7.64 -17.45 2.26
N ASP A 157 -7.23 -18.63 1.82
CA ASP A 157 -5.87 -18.92 1.43
C ASP A 157 -5.68 -18.70 -0.08
N GLU A 158 -5.06 -17.58 -0.43
CA GLU A 158 -4.66 -17.29 -1.80
C GLU A 158 -3.18 -17.65 -2.00
N ALA A 159 -2.78 -17.88 -3.26
CA ALA A 159 -1.42 -18.34 -3.58
C ALA A 159 -0.29 -17.43 -3.05
N LYS A 160 -0.54 -16.13 -2.89
CA LYS A 160 0.48 -15.13 -2.50
C LYS A 160 0.06 -14.25 -1.31
N PHE A 161 -1.13 -14.43 -0.79
CA PHE A 161 -1.64 -13.67 0.35
C PHE A 161 -2.74 -14.42 1.08
N LEU A 162 -3.10 -13.94 2.25
CA LEU A 162 -4.18 -14.44 3.07
C LEU A 162 -5.20 -13.31 3.22
N VAL A 163 -6.49 -13.65 3.20
CA VAL A 163 -7.56 -12.70 3.50
C VAL A 163 -8.33 -13.21 4.71
N TYR A 164 -8.25 -12.48 5.81
CA TYR A 164 -9.01 -12.74 7.02
C TYR A 164 -10.27 -11.87 7.00
N THR A 165 -11.40 -12.44 7.41
CA THR A 165 -12.59 -11.68 7.79
C THR A 165 -12.67 -11.72 9.31
N LEU A 166 -12.47 -10.58 9.93
CA LEU A 166 -12.52 -10.35 11.35
C LEU A 166 -13.87 -9.74 11.70
N GLU A 167 -14.48 -10.20 12.78
CA GLU A 167 -15.57 -9.53 13.47
C GLU A 167 -14.99 -8.84 14.69
N ILE A 168 -15.24 -7.55 14.82
CA ILE A 168 -14.78 -6.73 15.96
C ILE A 168 -16.01 -6.19 16.66
N LEU A 169 -16.18 -6.51 17.93
CA LEU A 169 -17.29 -6.03 18.76
C LEU A 169 -16.72 -5.20 19.92
N PRO A 170 -16.82 -3.86 19.87
CA PRO A 170 -16.50 -3.02 21.01
C PRO A 170 -17.50 -3.25 22.16
N ASP A 171 -17.00 -3.18 23.38
CA ASP A 171 -17.84 -3.31 24.58
C ASP A 171 -18.95 -2.25 24.61
N GLY A 172 -20.13 -2.64 25.08
CA GLY A 172 -21.33 -1.80 25.08
C GLY A 172 -21.95 -1.51 23.70
N CYS A 173 -21.40 -2.05 22.61
CA CYS A 173 -22.01 -1.95 21.28
C CYS A 173 -22.83 -3.20 20.95
N SER A 174 -24.00 -3.03 20.33
CA SER A 174 -24.82 -4.16 19.85
C SER A 174 -24.42 -4.64 18.44
N ASN A 175 -23.73 -3.79 17.69
CA ASN A 175 -23.31 -4.08 16.32
C ASN A 175 -21.81 -4.36 16.27
N SER A 176 -21.44 -5.45 15.61
CA SER A 176 -20.04 -5.75 15.29
C SER A 176 -19.63 -5.08 13.97
N LEU A 177 -18.35 -4.76 13.86
CA LEU A 177 -17.70 -4.30 12.64
C LEU A 177 -17.05 -5.49 11.94
N LEU A 178 -17.28 -5.62 10.64
CA LEU A 178 -16.56 -6.60 9.83
C LEU A 178 -15.34 -5.94 9.20
N VAL A 179 -14.16 -6.49 9.48
CA VAL A 179 -12.89 -6.00 8.94
C VAL A 179 -12.27 -7.07 8.05
N LYS A 180 -11.85 -6.70 6.84
CA LYS A 180 -11.00 -7.54 6.01
C LYS A 180 -9.54 -7.20 6.24
N LEU A 181 -8.76 -8.17 6.71
CA LEU A 181 -7.31 -8.07 6.86
C LEU A 181 -6.64 -8.88 5.75
N ILE A 182 -5.85 -8.20 4.90
CA ILE A 182 -5.09 -8.83 3.82
C ILE A 182 -3.64 -8.91 4.23
N LYS A 183 -3.09 -10.13 4.32
CA LYS A 183 -1.70 -10.40 4.72
C LYS A 183 -0.90 -11.00 3.57
N THR A 184 0.19 -10.37 3.14
CA THR A 184 1.12 -10.96 2.17
C THR A 184 1.76 -12.25 2.71
N LYS A 185 1.74 -13.33 1.93
CA LYS A 185 2.60 -14.50 2.16
C LYS A 185 3.96 -14.18 1.57
N SER A 186 4.91 -13.77 2.40
CA SER A 186 6.27 -13.52 1.91
C SER A 186 7.18 -14.71 2.20
N ASP A 187 7.99 -15.05 1.20
CA ASP A 187 9.21 -15.81 1.44
C ASP A 187 10.20 -14.91 2.22
N PRO A 188 10.97 -15.45 3.17
CA PRO A 188 12.03 -14.68 3.83
C PRO A 188 12.98 -14.06 2.80
N GLY A 189 13.17 -12.74 2.85
CA GLY A 189 14.15 -12.02 2.03
C GLY A 189 13.67 -11.52 0.66
N LYS A 190 12.46 -11.86 0.20
CA LYS A 190 11.94 -11.40 -1.10
C LYS A 190 10.81 -10.39 -0.91
N SER A 191 10.90 -9.24 -1.59
CA SER A 191 9.78 -8.30 -1.66
C SER A 191 8.68 -8.90 -2.55
N PRO A 192 7.38 -8.74 -2.21
CA PRO A 192 6.31 -9.21 -3.07
C PRO A 192 6.39 -8.54 -4.45
N SER A 193 6.08 -9.30 -5.51
CA SER A 193 6.12 -8.77 -6.86
C SER A 193 5.07 -7.68 -7.07
N THR A 194 5.29 -6.81 -8.06
CA THR A 194 4.31 -5.82 -8.53
C THR A 194 2.93 -6.45 -8.71
N THR A 195 2.86 -7.63 -9.34
CA THR A 195 1.61 -8.37 -9.55
C THR A 195 0.85 -8.69 -8.25
N VAL A 196 1.55 -9.04 -7.17
CA VAL A 196 0.90 -9.32 -5.86
C VAL A 196 0.33 -8.04 -5.28
N MET A 197 1.10 -6.95 -5.28
CA MET A 197 0.64 -5.66 -4.76
C MET A 197 -0.58 -5.14 -5.53
N LEU A 198 -0.57 -5.27 -6.85
CA LEU A 198 -1.69 -4.83 -7.69
C LEU A 198 -2.95 -5.68 -7.49
N LYS A 199 -2.81 -6.98 -7.21
CA LYS A 199 -3.94 -7.82 -6.80
C LYS A 199 -4.51 -7.35 -5.48
N MET A 200 -3.66 -7.02 -4.51
CA MET A 200 -4.11 -6.48 -3.21
C MET A 200 -4.87 -5.17 -3.40
N LEU A 201 -4.28 -4.19 -4.08
CA LEU A 201 -4.93 -2.89 -4.35
C LEU A 201 -6.30 -3.04 -5.02
N ARG A 202 -6.50 -4.04 -5.88
CA ARG A 202 -7.83 -4.33 -6.45
C ARG A 202 -8.84 -4.82 -5.43
N VAL A 203 -8.42 -5.65 -4.46
CA VAL A 203 -9.27 -6.05 -3.34
C VAL A 203 -9.65 -4.81 -2.52
N VAL A 204 -8.67 -3.94 -2.22
CA VAL A 204 -8.91 -2.65 -1.53
C VAL A 204 -9.80 -1.69 -2.34
N SER A 205 -9.76 -1.77 -3.67
CA SER A 205 -10.52 -0.90 -4.58
C SER A 205 -11.92 -1.40 -4.90
N SER A 206 -12.34 -2.57 -4.43
CA SER A 206 -13.71 -3.03 -4.66
C SER A 206 -14.70 -2.15 -3.88
N ALA A 207 -15.58 -1.45 -4.62
CA ALA A 207 -16.45 -0.39 -4.11
C ALA A 207 -17.36 -0.81 -2.93
N GLN A 208 -17.63 -2.11 -2.78
CA GLN A 208 -18.41 -2.67 -1.67
C GLN A 208 -17.69 -2.62 -0.31
N LEU A 209 -16.36 -2.50 -0.27
CA LEU A 209 -15.56 -2.56 0.97
C LEU A 209 -15.13 -1.19 1.50
N VAL A 210 -15.32 -0.11 0.75
CA VAL A 210 -14.69 1.21 1.04
C VAL A 210 -15.65 2.18 1.76
N SER A 211 -16.88 1.77 2.08
CA SER A 211 -17.97 2.72 2.29
C SER A 211 -18.05 3.46 3.63
N ALA A 212 -17.02 3.52 4.49
CA ALA A 212 -17.10 4.40 5.68
C ALA A 212 -15.79 4.75 6.42
N GLY A 213 -14.65 4.11 6.16
CA GLY A 213 -13.48 4.24 7.05
C GLY A 213 -12.11 4.21 6.36
N PRO A 214 -11.05 4.68 7.06
CA PRO A 214 -9.70 4.66 6.52
C PRO A 214 -9.20 3.24 6.30
N VAL A 215 -8.34 3.09 5.30
CA VAL A 215 -7.58 1.85 5.09
C VAL A 215 -6.33 1.89 5.96
N VAL A 216 -6.20 0.96 6.91
CA VAL A 216 -4.98 0.85 7.71
C VAL A 216 -3.97 0.02 6.92
N VAL A 217 -2.75 0.55 6.76
CA VAL A 217 -1.65 -0.14 6.10
C VAL A 217 -0.45 -0.14 7.02
N HIS A 218 0.12 -1.31 7.28
CA HIS A 218 1.33 -1.39 8.10
C HIS A 218 2.33 -2.44 7.62
N CYS A 219 3.52 -2.30 8.15
CA CYS A 219 4.63 -3.24 8.09
C CYS A 219 5.49 -2.99 9.35
N VAL A 220 6.57 -3.72 9.55
CA VAL A 220 7.51 -3.57 10.70
C VAL A 220 7.64 -2.12 11.21
N SER A 221 8.22 -1.20 10.44
CA SER A 221 8.38 0.22 10.85
C SER A 221 7.28 1.16 10.34
N GLY A 222 6.37 0.68 9.51
CA GLY A 222 5.30 1.52 8.93
C GLY A 222 5.73 2.61 7.92
N VAL A 223 7.01 2.73 7.57
CA VAL A 223 7.51 3.81 6.67
C VAL A 223 8.03 3.33 5.32
N GLY A 224 8.31 2.04 5.18
CA GLY A 224 8.84 1.44 3.96
C GLY A 224 7.73 0.89 3.06
N ARG A 225 7.45 -0.40 3.21
CA ARG A 225 6.53 -1.16 2.34
C ARG A 225 5.09 -0.67 2.40
N ALA A 226 4.62 -0.28 3.60
CA ALA A 226 3.29 0.28 3.78
C ALA A 226 3.08 1.50 2.88
N LEU A 227 4.06 2.41 2.85
CA LEU A 227 3.95 3.67 2.11
C LEU A 227 4.24 3.52 0.63
N THR A 228 5.03 2.53 0.23
CA THR A 228 5.10 2.10 -1.17
C THR A 228 3.71 1.77 -1.72
N ILE A 229 2.88 1.02 -0.98
CA ILE A 229 1.53 0.67 -1.43
C ILE A 229 0.63 1.89 -1.50
N ILE A 230 0.64 2.73 -0.47
CA ILE A 230 -0.16 3.96 -0.43
C ILE A 230 0.19 4.87 -1.62
N LEU A 231 1.48 5.05 -1.92
CA LEU A 231 1.90 5.90 -3.03
C LEU A 231 1.53 5.30 -4.40
N ILE A 232 1.65 3.98 -4.57
CA ILE A 232 1.18 3.30 -5.80
C ILE A 232 -0.33 3.53 -5.98
N ASP A 233 -1.13 3.34 -4.92
CA ASP A 233 -2.57 3.58 -4.99
C ASP A 233 -2.86 5.03 -5.37
N ALA A 234 -2.24 6.00 -4.69
CA ALA A 234 -2.44 7.42 -4.98
C ALA A 234 -2.11 7.79 -6.44
N ILE A 235 -0.99 7.29 -6.97
CA ILE A 235 -0.61 7.53 -8.38
C ILE A 235 -1.63 6.90 -9.33
N LEU A 236 -2.05 5.66 -9.07
CA LEU A 236 -3.04 4.98 -9.92
C LEU A 236 -4.42 5.63 -9.84
N GLN A 237 -4.85 6.09 -8.66
CA GLN A 237 -6.10 6.81 -8.48
C GLN A 237 -6.08 8.12 -9.26
N ARG A 238 -5.01 8.90 -9.13
CA ARG A 238 -4.81 10.17 -9.86
C ARG A 238 -4.83 9.97 -11.38
N LEU A 239 -4.10 8.97 -11.88
CA LEU A 239 -4.02 8.68 -13.32
C LEU A 239 -5.33 8.13 -13.89
N LEU A 240 -5.96 7.16 -13.21
CA LEU A 240 -7.02 6.33 -13.78
C LEU A 240 -8.44 6.76 -13.41
N PHE A 241 -8.61 7.49 -12.31
CA PHE A 241 -9.93 7.93 -11.83
C PHE A 241 -10.06 9.45 -11.94
N SER A 242 -9.06 10.21 -11.48
CA SER A 242 -9.07 11.68 -11.61
C SER A 242 -8.66 12.16 -13.01
N HIS A 243 -8.12 11.27 -13.86
CA HIS A 243 -7.57 11.59 -15.19
C HIS A 243 -6.56 12.77 -15.17
N LEU A 244 -5.78 12.87 -14.10
CA LEU A 244 -4.75 13.89 -13.97
C LEU A 244 -3.37 13.31 -14.32
N PRO A 245 -2.58 14.00 -15.16
CA PRO A 245 -1.25 13.52 -15.50
C PRO A 245 -0.33 13.50 -14.28
N VAL A 246 0.62 12.58 -14.33
CA VAL A 246 1.69 12.43 -13.34
C VAL A 246 3.00 12.41 -14.12
N ASP A 247 3.62 13.58 -14.25
CA ASP A 247 5.01 13.69 -14.72
C ASP A 247 6.00 13.54 -13.54
N ILE A 248 7.29 13.71 -13.81
CA ILE A 248 8.32 13.60 -12.77
C ILE A 248 8.14 14.64 -11.65
N GLY A 249 7.76 15.87 -11.98
CA GLY A 249 7.53 16.93 -11.00
C GLY A 249 6.39 16.56 -10.06
N VAL A 250 5.27 16.10 -10.61
CA VAL A 250 4.13 15.63 -9.82
C VAL A 250 4.50 14.41 -8.97
N LEU A 251 5.33 13.47 -9.46
CA LEU A 251 5.81 12.34 -8.65
C LEU A 251 6.64 12.81 -7.44
N VAL A 252 7.49 13.81 -7.63
CA VAL A 252 8.29 14.40 -6.55
C VAL A 252 7.39 15.07 -5.51
N GLU A 253 6.40 15.85 -5.95
CA GLU A 253 5.48 16.52 -5.03
C GLU A 253 4.59 15.53 -4.27
N MET A 254 4.06 14.49 -4.93
CA MET A 254 3.32 13.42 -4.26
C MET A 254 4.18 12.69 -3.21
N PHE A 255 5.47 12.50 -3.48
CA PHE A 255 6.40 11.91 -2.52
C PHE A 255 6.65 12.80 -1.31
N LYS A 256 6.90 14.10 -1.53
CA LYS A 256 7.10 15.07 -0.45
C LYS A 256 5.84 15.18 0.42
N HIS A 257 4.68 15.26 -0.22
CA HIS A 257 3.37 15.27 0.44
C HIS A 257 3.14 14.05 1.34
N LEU A 258 3.59 12.87 0.88
CA LEU A 258 3.55 11.64 1.68
C LEU A 258 4.47 11.74 2.90
N ARG A 259 5.72 12.21 2.72
CA ARG A 259 6.67 12.41 3.82
C ARG A 259 6.19 13.45 4.83
N ASN A 260 5.51 14.48 4.37
CA ASN A 260 4.87 15.50 5.20
C ASN A 260 3.77 14.96 6.10
N GLN A 261 3.24 13.77 5.84
CA GLN A 261 2.22 13.15 6.69
C GLN A 261 2.76 11.96 7.48
N ARG A 262 3.77 11.26 6.96
CA ARG A 262 4.47 10.17 7.66
C ARG A 262 5.97 10.31 7.41
N ALA A 263 6.70 10.74 8.44
CA ALA A 263 8.13 10.98 8.33
C ALA A 263 8.89 9.72 7.84
N SER A 264 10.01 9.95 7.16
CA SER A 264 10.89 8.89 6.67
C SER A 264 10.25 7.91 5.68
N SER A 265 9.17 8.33 4.99
CA SER A 265 8.54 7.53 3.95
C SER A 265 9.53 7.12 2.86
N LEU A 266 9.55 5.83 2.49
CA LEU A 266 10.38 5.28 1.43
C LEU A 266 11.87 5.66 1.60
N GLN A 267 12.57 4.98 2.50
CA GLN A 267 13.95 5.30 2.90
C GLN A 267 15.02 4.90 1.86
N ARG A 268 14.68 4.06 0.88
CA ARG A 268 15.64 3.54 -0.12
C ARG A 268 15.19 3.81 -1.55
N ASP A 269 16.16 4.01 -2.43
CA ASP A 269 15.93 4.17 -3.87
C ASP A 269 15.17 2.98 -4.48
N THR A 270 15.46 1.77 -4.03
CA THR A 270 14.76 0.54 -4.43
C THR A 270 13.27 0.56 -4.13
N GLN A 271 12.83 1.22 -3.05
CA GLN A 271 11.42 1.35 -2.71
C GLN A 271 10.72 2.35 -3.64
N PHE A 272 11.36 3.50 -3.90
CA PHE A 272 10.83 4.50 -4.82
C PHE A 272 10.79 3.98 -6.26
N LEU A 273 11.85 3.33 -6.71
CA LEU A 273 11.89 2.67 -8.02
C LEU A 273 10.82 1.58 -8.14
N PHE A 274 10.56 0.81 -7.06
CA PHE A 274 9.49 -0.18 -7.05
C PHE A 274 8.10 0.44 -7.18
N VAL A 275 7.86 1.64 -6.63
CA VAL A 275 6.60 2.38 -6.85
C VAL A 275 6.40 2.63 -8.34
N VAL A 276 7.39 3.22 -9.01
CA VAL A 276 7.31 3.54 -10.45
C VAL A 276 7.15 2.26 -11.28
N ALA A 277 7.95 1.23 -10.99
CA ALA A 277 7.87 -0.07 -11.67
C ALA A 277 6.48 -0.73 -11.52
N SER A 278 5.86 -0.61 -10.34
CA SER A 278 4.52 -1.15 -10.09
C SER A 278 3.43 -0.44 -10.88
N VAL A 279 3.52 0.89 -11.00
CA VAL A 279 2.57 1.69 -11.78
C VAL A 279 2.72 1.39 -13.28
N VAL A 280 3.96 1.32 -13.78
CA VAL A 280 4.27 0.92 -15.17
C VAL A 280 3.73 -0.48 -15.48
N ASP A 281 3.98 -1.45 -14.59
CA ASP A 281 3.50 -2.83 -14.75
C ASP A 281 1.98 -2.91 -14.74
N TYR A 282 1.31 -2.16 -13.87
CA TYR A 282 -0.15 -2.11 -13.81
C TYR A 282 -0.74 -1.58 -15.12
N ILE A 283 -0.30 -0.40 -15.56
CA ILE A 283 -0.86 0.26 -16.74
C ILE A 283 -0.56 -0.55 -18.01
N GLY A 284 0.69 -1.01 -18.17
CA GLY A 284 1.07 -1.83 -19.32
C GLY A 284 0.36 -3.18 -19.38
N THR A 285 -0.01 -3.74 -18.23
CA THR A 285 -0.85 -4.95 -18.14
C THR A 285 -2.33 -4.66 -18.39
N ARG A 286 -2.83 -3.50 -17.94
CA ARG A 286 -4.23 -3.08 -18.11
C ARG A 286 -4.53 -2.69 -19.55
N TYR A 287 -3.59 -2.04 -20.24
CA TYR A 287 -3.71 -1.54 -21.61
C TYR A 287 -2.53 -2.00 -22.50
N PRO A 288 -2.43 -3.31 -22.77
CA PRO A 288 -1.31 -3.88 -23.52
C PRO A 288 -1.25 -3.46 -24.99
N GLY A 289 -2.33 -2.90 -25.56
CA GLY A 289 -2.34 -2.44 -26.95
C GLY A 289 -1.36 -1.30 -27.20
N ARG A 290 -1.26 -0.36 -26.25
CA ARG A 290 -0.41 0.84 -26.34
C ARG A 290 0.88 0.75 -25.51
N TYR A 291 0.81 0.22 -24.29
CA TYR A 291 1.91 0.36 -23.32
C TYR A 291 2.73 -0.89 -23.06
N ARG A 292 2.39 -2.04 -23.67
CA ARG A 292 3.10 -3.31 -23.43
C ARG A 292 4.60 -3.21 -23.71
N LYS A 293 4.99 -2.67 -24.87
CA LYS A 293 6.40 -2.56 -25.26
C LYS A 293 7.20 -1.65 -24.31
N LYS A 294 6.65 -0.48 -23.95
CA LYS A 294 7.27 0.45 -22.98
C LYS A 294 7.42 -0.21 -21.61
N ARG A 295 6.38 -0.92 -21.14
CA ARG A 295 6.41 -1.69 -19.89
C ARG A 295 7.49 -2.78 -19.91
N ASP A 296 7.52 -3.60 -20.95
CA ASP A 296 8.42 -4.75 -21.02
C ASP A 296 9.89 -4.30 -21.02
N LYS A 297 10.21 -3.24 -21.78
CA LYS A 297 11.53 -2.61 -21.75
C LYS A 297 11.90 -2.08 -20.36
N PHE A 298 11.02 -1.29 -19.74
CA PHE A 298 11.27 -0.75 -18.40
C PHE A 298 11.46 -1.87 -17.36
N LYS A 299 10.69 -2.95 -17.47
CA LYS A 299 10.76 -4.10 -16.58
C LYS A 299 12.08 -4.86 -16.72
N GLU A 300 12.59 -5.01 -17.93
CA GLU A 300 13.92 -5.58 -18.20
C GLU A 300 15.02 -4.71 -17.56
N ASP A 301 15.01 -3.40 -17.82
CA ASP A 301 15.96 -2.45 -17.23
C ASP A 301 15.91 -2.48 -15.68
N TYR A 302 14.70 -2.57 -15.13
CA TYR A 302 14.46 -2.69 -13.70
C TYR A 302 15.07 -3.97 -13.12
N GLN A 303 14.82 -5.12 -13.76
CA GLN A 303 15.37 -6.42 -13.33
C GLN A 303 16.90 -6.42 -13.39
N ASN A 304 17.48 -5.90 -14.48
CA ASN A 304 18.93 -5.76 -14.63
C ASN A 304 19.53 -4.89 -13.51
N SER A 305 18.84 -3.83 -13.09
CA SER A 305 19.31 -2.94 -12.02
C SER A 305 19.29 -3.55 -10.61
N ILE A 306 18.59 -4.68 -10.41
CA ILE A 306 18.46 -5.39 -9.13
C ILE A 306 19.31 -6.65 -9.11
N CYS A 307 19.52 -7.28 -10.28
CA CYS A 307 20.28 -8.51 -10.44
C CYS A 307 21.79 -8.31 -10.65
N MET A 308 22.30 -7.07 -10.67
CA MET A 308 23.75 -6.80 -10.75
C MET A 308 24.51 -7.46 -9.57
N PRO A 309 25.47 -8.37 -9.86
CA PRO A 309 26.31 -8.97 -8.83
C PRO A 309 27.37 -7.98 -8.37
N GLY A 310 27.10 -7.21 -7.31
CA GLY A 310 28.06 -6.20 -6.82
C GLY A 310 27.89 -5.69 -5.39
N LEU A 311 26.93 -6.21 -4.61
CA LEU A 311 26.83 -5.94 -3.17
C LEU A 311 26.59 -7.24 -2.40
N ARG A 312 27.51 -8.20 -2.52
CA ARG A 312 27.81 -9.05 -1.36
C ARG A 312 28.58 -8.16 -0.39
N ARG A 313 28.01 -7.99 0.80
CA ARG A 313 28.59 -7.25 1.92
C ARG A 313 30.03 -7.71 2.15
N ASN A 314 30.98 -6.79 2.09
CA ASN A 314 32.19 -6.88 2.88
C ASN A 314 31.89 -6.21 4.22
N GLY A 315 32.10 -6.92 5.32
CA GLY A 315 31.92 -6.45 6.70
C GLY A 315 30.56 -6.79 7.28
#